data_AF-A0A9D6TH61-F1
#
_entry.id   AF-A0A9D6TH61-F1
#
_cell.length_a   1.000
_cell.length_b   1.000
_cell.length_c   1.000
_cell.angle_alpha   90.00
_cell.angle_beta   90.00
_cell.angle_gamma   90.00
#
_symmetry.space_group_name_H-M   'P 1'
#
loop_
_entity.id
_entity.type
_entity.pdbx_description
1 polymer ?
#
loop_
_entity_poly.entity_id
_entity_poly.type
_entity_poly.pdbx_seq_one_letter_code
_entity_poly.pdbx_strand_id
1 'polypeptide(L)' 'MESNFRHLPAIPACQAEKNAADFIVMGSHGHTALYDLVVGSTTHGVLRRATCPVVIVPRPMQKAAKAKT' A
#
# COMPACT_ATOMS: atom_id res chain seq x y z
N MET A 1 1.90 10.37 12.59
CA MET A 1 2.91 9.29 12.65
C MET A 1 3.09 8.75 11.24
N GLU A 2 3.93 9.39 10.44
CA GLU A 2 4.24 8.94 9.08
C GLU A 2 5.28 7.81 9.20
N SER A 3 4.82 6.57 9.34
CA SER A 3 5.71 5.41 9.42
C SER A 3 6.28 5.12 8.03
N ASN A 4 7.58 5.34 7.88
CA ASN A 4 8.29 5.25 6.60
C ASN A 4 8.60 3.77 6.28
N PHE A 5 7.62 3.06 5.70
CA PHE A 5 7.67 1.61 5.43
C PHE A 5 8.51 1.18 4.22
N ARG A 6 9.38 2.05 3.70
CA ARG A 6 10.10 1.83 2.42
C ARG A 6 11.03 0.61 2.40
N HIS A 7 11.43 0.06 3.55
CA HIS A 7 12.42 -1.02 3.63
C HIS A 7 12.00 -2.24 4.47
N LEU A 8 10.72 -2.36 4.84
CA LEU A 8 10.26 -3.42 5.75
C LEU A 8 9.15 -4.25 5.10
N PRO A 9 9.50 -5.26 4.27
CA PRO A 9 8.53 -5.92 3.39
C PRO A 9 7.53 -6.85 4.09
N ALA A 10 7.61 -7.07 5.42
CA ALA A 10 6.81 -8.10 6.09
C ALA A 10 6.15 -7.67 7.41
N ILE A 11 6.34 -6.43 7.85
CA ILE A 11 5.78 -5.96 9.13
C ILE A 11 4.25 -6.06 9.17
N PRO A 12 3.51 -5.63 8.13
CA PRO A 12 2.05 -5.68 8.19
C PRO A 12 1.51 -7.11 8.31
N ALA A 13 2.11 -8.08 7.61
CA ALA A 13 1.69 -9.48 7.66
C ALA A 13 1.93 -10.12 9.03
N CYS A 14 3.14 -9.96 9.59
CA CYS A 14 3.45 -10.50 10.92
C CYS A 14 2.60 -9.82 12.02
N GLN A 15 2.30 -8.53 11.87
CA GLN A 15 1.44 -7.84 12.83
C GLN A 15 -0.01 -8.28 12.74
N ALA A 16 -0.52 -8.54 11.53
CA ALA A 16 -1.87 -9.06 11.33
C ALA A 16 -2.03 -10.44 11.99
N GLU A 17 -1.05 -11.34 11.87
CA GLU A 17 -1.05 -12.63 12.56
C GLU A 17 -1.07 -12.44 14.09
N LYS A 18 -0.21 -11.57 14.63
CA LYS A 18 -0.17 -11.29 16.08
C LYS A 18 -1.47 -10.71 16.61
N ASN A 19 -2.16 -9.93 15.80
CA ASN A 19 -3.38 -9.23 16.18
C ASN A 19 -4.65 -10.00 15.79
N ALA A 20 -4.52 -11.21 15.22
CA ALA A 20 -5.64 -11.96 14.63
C ALA A 20 -6.52 -11.09 13.73
N ALA A 21 -5.90 -10.29 12.86
CA ALA A 21 -6.62 -9.36 12.00
C ALA A 21 -7.34 -10.09 10.86
N ASP A 22 -8.62 -9.76 10.66
CA ASP A 22 -9.42 -10.34 9.58
C ASP A 22 -8.96 -9.87 8.19
N PHE A 23 -8.42 -8.65 8.08
CA PHE A 23 -7.96 -8.04 6.82
C PHE A 23 -6.80 -7.05 7.04
N ILE A 24 -5.95 -6.88 6.01
CA ILE A 24 -4.88 -5.86 5.98
C ILE A 24 -5.24 -4.77 4.97
N VAL A 25 -5.23 -3.49 5.38
CA VAL A 25 -5.43 -2.35 4.48
C VAL A 25 -4.11 -1.63 4.25
N MET A 26 -3.74 -1.42 2.98
CA MET A 26 -2.54 -0.68 2.60
C MET A 26 -2.85 0.45 1.64
N GLY A 27 -2.21 1.60 1.86
CA GLY A 27 -2.26 2.74 0.93
C GLY A 27 -1.14 2.66 -0.12
N SER A 28 -1.43 3.07 -1.36
CA SER A 28 -0.40 3.26 -2.39
C SER A 28 0.28 4.62 -2.24
N HIS A 29 1.61 4.66 -2.13
CA HIS A 29 2.35 5.93 -2.13
C HIS A 29 2.54 6.40 -3.57
N GLY A 30 1.66 7.30 -4.01
CA GLY A 30 1.68 7.87 -5.36
C GLY A 30 2.83 8.86 -5.57
N HIS A 31 3.83 8.43 -6.34
CA HIS A 31 4.58 9.30 -7.23
C HIS A 31 4.58 8.61 -8.61
N THR A 32 3.82 9.17 -9.54
CA THR A 32 3.78 8.84 -10.98
C THR A 32 2.78 7.74 -11.39
N ALA A 33 2.07 7.98 -12.50
CA ALA A 33 1.15 7.04 -13.19
C ALA A 33 1.80 5.71 -13.62
N LEU A 34 3.11 5.55 -13.47
CA LEU A 34 3.84 4.29 -13.64
C LEU A 34 3.62 3.32 -12.47
N TYR A 35 3.25 3.82 -11.28
CA TYR A 35 3.02 3.00 -10.08
C TYR A 35 1.74 2.17 -10.16
N ASP A 36 0.79 2.51 -11.04
CA ASP A 36 -0.38 1.67 -11.31
C ASP A 36 0.00 0.31 -11.90
N LEU A 37 1.23 0.17 -12.42
CA LEU A 37 1.78 -1.08 -12.94
C LEU A 37 2.78 -1.76 -11.98
N VAL A 38 3.37 -1.03 -11.03
CA VAL A 38 4.45 -1.53 -10.17
C VAL A 38 3.98 -1.70 -8.73
N VAL A 39 3.72 -2.95 -8.36
CA VAL A 39 3.50 -3.36 -6.97
C VAL A 39 4.75 -3.02 -6.15
N GLY A 40 4.65 -2.06 -5.22
CA GLY A 40 5.78 -1.64 -4.38
C GLY A 40 6.35 -2.78 -3.55
N SER A 41 7.64 -2.72 -3.19
CA SER A 41 8.36 -3.77 -2.45
C SER A 41 7.67 -4.19 -1.14
N THR A 42 7.09 -3.22 -0.42
CA THR A 42 6.29 -3.48 0.79
C THR A 42 5.02 -4.26 0.48
N THR A 43 4.29 -3.87 -0.56
CA THR A 43 3.06 -4.57 -0.97
C THR A 43 3.38 -5.99 -1.44
N HIS A 44 4.42 -6.17 -2.24
CA HIS A 44 4.85 -7.49 -2.71
C HIS A 44 5.25 -8.41 -1.56
N GLY A 45 5.97 -7.89 -0.55
CA GLY A 45 6.35 -8.68 0.62
C GLY A 45 5.16 -9.07 1.51
N VAL A 46 4.17 -8.17 1.64
CA VAL A 46 2.93 -8.44 2.37
C VAL A 46 2.09 -9.48 1.63
N LEU A 47 1.84 -9.30 0.33
CA LEU A 47 1.05 -10.25 -0.48
C LEU A 47 1.62 -11.67 -0.44
N ARG A 48 2.94 -11.83 -0.37
CA ARG A 48 3.58 -13.15 -0.28
C ARG A 48 3.42 -13.85 1.08
N ARG A 49 3.12 -13.10 2.14
CA ARG A 49 3.13 -13.59 3.53
C ARG A 49 1.79 -13.45 4.24
N ALA A 50 0.87 -12.66 3.70
CA ALA A 50 -0.42 -12.41 4.31
C ALA A 50 -1.24 -13.69 4.36
N THR A 51 -1.69 -14.03 5.56
CA THR A 51 -2.60 -15.15 5.84
C THR A 51 -4.06 -14.73 5.79
N CYS A 52 -4.32 -13.42 5.72
CA CYS A 52 -5.65 -12.81 5.59
C CYS A 52 -5.71 -11.90 4.36
N PRO A 53 -6.91 -11.52 3.89
CA PRO A 53 -7.03 -10.80 2.64
C PRO A 53 -6.50 -9.37 2.74
N VAL A 54 -5.91 -8.89 1.65
CA VAL A 54 -5.20 -7.60 1.58
C VAL A 54 -5.95 -6.65 0.65
N VAL A 55 -6.35 -5.50 1.18
CA VAL A 55 -7.03 -4.42 0.45
C VAL A 55 -6.04 -3.31 0.15
N ILE A 56 -5.87 -3.00 -1.13
CA ILE A 56 -5.03 -1.88 -1.59
C ILE A 56 -5.94 -0.72 -1.95
N VAL A 57 -5.75 0.40 -1.28
CA VAL A 57 -6.49 1.64 -1.54
C VAL A 57 -5.60 2.56 -2.38
N PRO A 58 -5.88 2.72 -3.69
CA PRO A 58 -5.18 3.69 -4.51
C PRO A 58 -5.52 5.11 -4.04
N ARG A 59 -4.55 6.03 -4.12
CA ARG A 59 -4.91 7.44 -3.95
C ARG A 59 -5.80 7.86 -5.12
N PRO A 60 -6.90 8.59 -4.88
CA PRO A 60 -7.71 9.12 -5.97
C PRO A 60 -6.79 9.96 -6.85
N MET A 61 -6.79 9.69 -8.15
CA MET A 61 -6.08 10.50 -9.13
C MET A 61 -6.55 11.94 -8.94
N GLN A 62 -5.67 12.82 -8.46
CA GLN A 62 -5.98 14.23 -8.43
C GLN A 62 -6.15 14.62 -9.90
N LYS A 63 -7.41 14.87 -10.31
CA LYS A 63 -7.69 15.48 -11.61
C LYS A 63 -6.77 16.68 -11.70
N ALA A 64 -5.89 16.72 -12.70
CA ALA A 64 -5.07 17.88 -12.98
C ALA A 64 -5.98 19.10 -12.89
N ALA A 65 -5.70 19.99 -11.94
CA ALA A 65 -6.45 21.23 -11.80
C ALA A 65 -6.49 21.84 -13.20
N LYS A 66 -7.70 22.02 -13.76
CA LYS A 66 -7.86 22.63 -15.07
C LYS A 66 -6.99 23.88 -15.09
N ALA A 67 -6.06 23.94 -16.05
CA ALA A 67 -5.30 25.14 -16.33
C ALA A 67 -6.29 26.30 -16.43
N LYS A 68 -6.23 27.21 -15.46
CA LYS A 68 -6.99 28.44 -15.45
C LYS A 68 -6.08 29.48 -16.12
N THR A 69 -6.54 29.91 -17.29
CA THR A 69 -6.25 31.14 -18.05
C THR A 69 -4.94 31.86 -17.79
#